data_AF-A0A699SAZ6-F1
#
_entry.id   AF-A0A699SAZ6-F1
#
_cell.length_a   1.000
_cell.length_b   1.000
_cell.length_c   1.000
_cell.angle_alpha   90.00
_cell.angle_beta   90.00
_cell.angle_gamma   90.00
#
_symmetry.space_group_name_H-M   'P 1'
#
loop_
_entity.id
_entity.type
_entity.pdbx_description
1 polymer ?
#
loop_
_entity_poly.entity_id
_entity_poly.type
_entity_poly.pdbx_seq_one_letter_code
_entity_poly.pdbx_strand_id
1 'polypeptide(L)'
;ESDTPKKKKLQEQIDAQVAKELEEQQEKESIRINKQIARDAQVARIHIEEELQGMIDSLDKSNETIAKYLQEYQDFALDLPLEKRIELISDLVKYQDNYSKIYKFQSQQRRTMTKKQKREYYMAVIKSNLGWRFKDFKGMTFKEIEANLLKFGNSQFAKVWKQVEDFIPMGLKEETERLKRKGLNLDKEQVKKQKSSEEAPEIET
;
A
#
# COMPACT_ATOMS: atom_id res chain seq x y z
N GLU A 1 91.40 22.60 -5.20
CA GLU A 1 90.63 22.13 -4.02
C GLU A 1 90.07 23.36 -3.32
N SER A 2 88.83 23.49 -2.84
CA SER A 2 87.63 22.68 -2.82
C SER A 2 86.47 23.60 -2.37
N ASP A 3 85.80 24.31 -3.28
CA ASP A 3 84.61 25.12 -2.93
C ASP A 3 83.29 24.32 -2.91
N THR A 4 83.39 23.04 -3.28
CA THR A 4 82.30 22.08 -3.38
C THR A 4 81.54 21.80 -2.06
N PRO A 5 82.17 21.76 -0.86
CA PRO A 5 81.46 21.39 0.38
C PRO A 5 80.52 22.48 0.91
N LYS A 6 80.90 23.77 0.80
CA LYS A 6 80.11 24.89 1.35
C LYS A 6 78.82 25.13 0.55
N LYS A 7 78.88 24.97 -0.77
CA LYS A 7 77.72 25.13 -1.66
C LYS A 7 76.67 24.04 -1.43
N LYS A 8 77.11 22.81 -1.14
CA LYS A 8 76.23 21.67 -0.80
C LYS A 8 75.47 21.88 0.50
N LYS A 9 76.15 22.41 1.53
CA LYS A 9 75.55 22.71 2.84
C LYS A 9 74.49 23.81 2.78
N LEU A 10 74.70 24.81 1.92
CA LEU A 10 73.74 25.88 1.65
C LEU A 10 72.49 25.36 0.92
N GLN A 11 72.67 24.46 -0.05
CA GLN A 11 71.56 23.83 -0.74
C GLN A 11 70.71 22.96 0.20
N GLU A 12 71.34 22.16 1.06
CA GLU A 12 70.63 21.35 2.07
C GLU A 12 69.80 22.19 3.05
N GLN A 13 70.28 23.39 3.43
CA GLN A 13 69.51 24.32 4.27
C GLN A 13 68.31 24.92 3.55
N ILE A 14 68.45 25.24 2.26
CA ILE A 14 67.35 25.73 1.43
C ILE A 14 66.31 24.63 1.26
N ASP A 15 66.72 23.41 0.92
CA ASP A 15 65.83 22.28 0.72
C ASP A 15 65.08 21.92 2.02
N ALA A 16 65.75 21.96 3.17
CA ALA A 16 65.12 21.75 4.48
C ALA A 16 64.11 22.85 4.84
N GLN A 17 64.41 24.11 4.52
CA GLN A 17 63.50 25.23 4.75
C GLN A 17 62.24 25.10 3.87
N VAL A 18 62.42 24.76 2.60
CA VAL A 18 61.32 24.55 1.63
C VAL A 18 60.45 23.36 2.03
N ALA A 19 61.05 22.25 2.47
CA ALA A 19 60.30 21.08 2.94
C ALA A 19 59.44 21.41 4.17
N LYS A 20 59.98 22.17 5.12
CA LYS A 20 59.26 22.59 6.33
C LYS A 20 58.09 23.53 6.02
N GLU A 21 58.29 24.49 5.11
CA GLU A 21 57.23 25.43 4.71
C GLU A 21 56.12 24.73 3.90
N LEU A 22 56.49 23.73 3.09
CA LEU A 22 55.55 22.87 2.37
C LEU A 22 54.71 22.02 3.33
N GLU A 23 55.34 21.41 4.34
CA GLU A 23 54.65 20.60 5.37
C GLU A 23 53.67 21.46 6.20
N GLU A 24 54.08 22.67 6.59
CA GLU A 24 53.23 23.60 7.34
C GLU A 24 52.04 24.12 6.50
N GLN A 25 52.22 24.30 5.19
CA GLN A 25 51.11 24.60 4.27
C GLN A 25 50.15 23.42 4.13
N GLN A 26 50.67 22.19 4.01
CA GLN A 26 49.85 20.98 3.94
C GLN A 26 49.02 20.77 5.20
N GLU A 27 49.58 21.00 6.39
CA GLU A 27 48.81 20.92 7.65
C GLU A 27 47.70 21.99 7.73
N LYS A 28 48.01 23.24 7.36
CA LYS A 28 47.00 24.32 7.31
C LYS A 28 45.87 24.01 6.33
N GLU A 29 46.19 23.45 5.17
CA GLU A 29 45.20 23.04 4.17
C GLU A 29 44.38 21.84 4.65
N SER A 30 45.02 20.83 5.26
CA SER A 30 44.34 19.68 5.85
C SER A 30 43.35 20.08 6.95
N ILE A 31 43.71 21.03 7.82
CA ILE A 31 42.82 21.59 8.85
C ILE A 31 41.62 22.29 8.19
N ARG A 32 41.87 23.08 7.14
CA ARG A 32 40.82 23.80 6.42
C ARG A 32 39.84 22.85 5.73
N ILE A 33 40.34 21.80 5.09
CA ILE A 33 39.56 20.76 4.42
C ILE A 33 38.71 20.00 5.44
N ASN A 34 39.30 19.54 6.55
CA ASN A 34 38.56 18.83 7.61
C ASN A 34 37.44 19.69 8.22
N LYS A 35 37.69 20.98 8.41
CA LYS A 35 36.66 21.92 8.87
C LYS A 35 35.52 22.07 7.86
N GLN A 36 35.82 22.04 6.56
CA GLN A 36 34.79 22.07 5.53
C GLN A 36 33.97 20.78 5.50
N ILE A 37 34.63 19.62 5.57
CA ILE A 37 33.96 18.30 5.64
C ILE A 37 33.00 18.25 6.84
N ALA A 38 33.42 18.73 8.01
CA ALA A 38 32.56 18.78 9.19
C ALA A 38 31.33 19.69 9.00
N ARG A 39 31.49 20.84 8.35
CA ARG A 39 30.37 21.74 8.03
C ARG A 39 29.41 21.12 7.02
N ASP A 40 29.94 20.53 5.96
CA ASP A 40 29.13 19.91 4.92
C ASP A 40 28.34 18.71 5.48
N ALA A 41 28.97 17.92 6.36
CA ALA A 41 28.29 16.84 7.09
C ALA A 41 27.18 17.36 8.03
N GLN A 42 27.38 18.51 8.67
CA GLN A 42 26.36 19.14 9.51
C GLN A 42 25.18 19.67 8.68
N VAL A 43 25.44 20.28 7.53
CA VAL A 43 24.40 20.74 6.60
C VAL A 43 23.58 19.57 6.07
N ALA A 44 24.25 18.47 5.67
CA ALA A 44 23.56 17.26 5.24
C ALA A 44 22.67 16.66 6.34
N ARG A 45 23.12 16.69 7.61
CA ARG A 45 22.31 16.26 8.75
C ARG A 45 21.06 17.13 8.95
N ILE A 46 21.22 18.46 8.94
CA ILE A 46 20.10 19.39 9.10
C ILE A 46 19.06 19.18 8.01
N HIS A 47 19.50 19.01 6.76
CA HIS A 47 18.59 18.78 5.64
C HIS A 47 17.75 17.50 5.82
N ILE A 48 18.38 16.40 6.27
CA ILE A 48 17.67 15.15 6.57
C ILE A 48 16.70 15.32 7.75
N GLU A 49 17.09 16.05 8.79
CA GLU A 49 16.21 16.34 9.94
C GLU A 49 14.97 17.15 9.54
N GLU A 50 15.13 18.16 8.67
CA GLU A 50 14.02 18.96 8.14
C GLU A 50 13.06 18.12 7.29
N GLU A 51 13.58 17.24 6.42
CA GLU A 51 12.75 16.33 5.62
C GLU A 51 11.97 15.35 6.53
N LEU A 52 12.65 14.75 7.52
CA LEU A 52 12.01 13.86 8.49
C LEU A 52 10.94 14.57 9.31
N GLN A 53 11.19 15.81 9.73
CA GLN A 53 10.20 16.60 10.46
C GLN A 53 8.96 16.89 9.60
N GLY A 54 9.16 17.24 8.32
CA GLY A 54 8.04 17.42 7.39
C GLY A 54 7.20 16.15 7.20
N MET A 55 7.85 14.98 7.17
CA MET A 55 7.17 13.69 7.14
C MET A 55 6.38 13.42 8.42
N ILE A 56 6.95 13.72 9.59
CA ILE A 56 6.27 13.57 10.89
C ILE A 56 5.03 14.46 10.96
N ASP A 57 5.15 15.74 10.61
CA ASP A 57 4.04 16.69 10.61
C ASP A 57 2.90 16.24 9.67
N SER A 58 3.27 15.65 8.52
CA SER A 58 2.28 15.09 7.57
C SER A 58 1.56 13.87 8.16
N LEU A 59 2.29 13.03 8.88
CA LEU A 59 1.76 11.83 9.52
C LEU A 59 0.82 12.20 10.67
N ASP A 60 1.18 13.18 11.49
CA ASP A 60 0.35 13.66 12.60
C ASP A 60 -0.99 14.22 12.11
N LYS A 61 -0.99 15.00 11.03
CA LYS A 61 -2.24 15.48 10.40
C LYS A 61 -3.12 14.34 9.89
N SER A 62 -2.50 13.31 9.30
CA SER A 62 -3.24 12.11 8.88
C SER A 62 -3.81 11.36 10.08
N ASN A 63 -3.02 11.21 11.15
CA ASN A 63 -3.44 10.53 12.37
C ASN A 63 -4.59 11.28 13.06
N GLU A 64 -4.54 12.61 13.13
CA GLU A 64 -5.64 13.43 13.64
C GLU A 64 -6.93 13.24 12.83
N THR A 65 -6.80 13.14 11.51
CA THR A 65 -7.93 12.89 10.60
C THR A 65 -8.51 11.49 10.82
N ILE A 66 -7.66 10.46 10.94
CA ILE A 66 -8.09 9.08 11.24
C ILE A 66 -8.79 9.01 12.59
N ALA A 67 -8.28 9.71 13.61
CA ALA A 67 -8.90 9.76 14.93
C ALA A 67 -10.32 10.36 14.87
N LYS A 68 -10.54 11.41 14.07
CA LYS A 68 -11.88 11.98 13.83
C LYS A 68 -12.82 10.96 13.19
N TYR A 69 -12.37 10.24 12.17
CA TYR A 69 -13.19 9.18 11.54
C TYR A 69 -13.54 8.04 12.50
N LEU A 70 -12.59 7.63 13.32
CA LEU A 70 -12.83 6.61 14.33
C LEU A 70 -13.87 7.08 15.36
N GLN A 71 -13.81 8.34 15.77
CA GLN A 71 -14.79 8.93 16.68
C GLN A 71 -16.18 8.99 16.04
N GLU A 72 -16.29 9.52 14.82
CA GLU A 72 -17.58 9.58 14.08
C GLU A 72 -18.19 8.18 13.90
N TYR A 73 -17.36 7.17 13.65
CA TYR A 73 -17.82 5.78 13.54
C TYR A 73 -18.31 5.23 14.88
N GLN A 74 -17.60 5.54 15.98
CA GLN A 74 -18.01 5.14 17.33
C GLN A 74 -19.33 5.80 17.73
N ASP A 75 -19.48 7.11 17.48
CA ASP A 75 -20.70 7.86 17.79
C ASP A 75 -21.89 7.32 16.97
N PHE A 76 -21.69 7.08 15.67
CA PHE A 76 -22.69 6.43 14.82
C PHE A 76 -23.10 5.04 15.33
N ALA A 77 -22.11 4.23 15.75
CA ALA A 77 -22.38 2.91 16.30
C ALA A 77 -23.15 2.97 17.63
N LEU A 78 -22.98 4.03 18.42
CA LEU A 78 -23.72 4.26 19.67
C LEU A 78 -25.17 4.69 19.41
N ASP A 79 -25.39 5.56 18.41
CA ASP A 79 -26.73 6.03 18.00
C ASP A 79 -27.57 4.95 17.30
N LEU A 80 -26.94 3.89 16.80
CA LEU A 80 -27.65 2.79 16.16
C LEU A 80 -28.35 1.89 17.21
N PRO A 81 -29.68 1.66 17.11
CA PRO A 81 -30.37 0.69 17.96
C PRO A 81 -29.70 -0.68 17.90
N LEU A 82 -29.67 -1.40 19.03
CA LEU A 82 -29.00 -2.70 19.15
C LEU A 82 -29.55 -3.71 18.12
N GLU A 83 -30.85 -3.65 17.83
CA GLU A 83 -31.52 -4.49 16.83
C GLU A 83 -30.95 -4.27 15.43
N LYS A 84 -30.74 -3.00 15.04
CA LYS A 84 -30.15 -2.65 13.74
C LYS A 84 -28.67 -3.03 13.64
N ARG A 85 -27.92 -2.97 14.74
CA ARG A 85 -26.52 -3.45 14.79
C ARG A 85 -26.44 -4.95 14.58
N ILE A 86 -27.30 -5.72 15.23
CA ILE A 86 -27.38 -7.18 15.06
C ILE A 86 -27.77 -7.54 13.62
N GLU A 87 -28.75 -6.82 13.04
CA GLU A 87 -29.16 -7.01 11.65
C GLU A 87 -28.00 -6.75 10.67
N LEU A 88 -27.29 -5.63 10.83
CA LEU A 88 -26.14 -5.27 10.00
C LEU A 88 -25.00 -6.30 10.10
N ILE A 89 -24.66 -6.75 11.31
CA ILE A 89 -23.64 -7.80 11.51
C ILE A 89 -24.07 -9.09 10.82
N SER A 90 -25.34 -9.49 10.96
CA SER A 90 -25.89 -10.65 10.26
C SER A 90 -25.77 -10.52 8.74
N ASP A 91 -26.10 -9.35 8.18
CA ASP A 91 -26.05 -9.12 6.74
C ASP A 91 -24.60 -9.04 6.21
N LEU A 92 -23.66 -8.49 6.99
CA LEU A 92 -22.23 -8.52 6.68
C LEU A 92 -21.64 -9.92 6.72
N VAL A 93 -22.02 -10.75 7.70
CA VAL A 93 -21.59 -12.16 7.76
C VAL A 93 -22.10 -12.93 6.54
N LYS A 94 -23.37 -12.74 6.15
CA LYS A 94 -23.92 -13.33 4.91
C LYS A 94 -23.16 -12.85 3.68
N TYR A 95 -22.80 -11.57 3.62
CA TYR A 95 -22.00 -11.01 2.52
C TYR A 95 -20.63 -11.68 2.42
N GLN A 96 -19.91 -11.83 3.53
CA GLN A 96 -18.60 -12.47 3.58
C GLN A 96 -18.64 -13.94 3.13
N ASP A 97 -19.66 -14.68 3.57
CA ASP A 97 -19.90 -16.05 3.13
C ASP A 97 -20.16 -16.13 1.62
N ASN A 98 -20.93 -15.17 1.08
CA ASN A 98 -21.21 -15.10 -0.35
C ASN A 98 -19.96 -14.72 -1.15
N TYR A 99 -19.17 -13.76 -0.67
CA TYR A 99 -17.91 -13.36 -1.31
C TYR A 99 -16.94 -14.53 -1.40
N SER A 100 -16.77 -15.29 -0.32
CA SER A 100 -15.91 -16.49 -0.29
C SER A 100 -16.37 -17.56 -1.27
N LYS A 101 -17.68 -17.74 -1.46
CA LYS A 101 -18.26 -18.67 -2.45
C LYS A 101 -18.02 -18.19 -3.89
N ILE A 102 -18.17 -16.89 -4.16
CA ILE A 102 -17.89 -16.29 -5.48
C ILE A 102 -16.41 -16.39 -5.81
N TYR A 103 -15.53 -16.11 -4.85
CA TYR A 103 -14.08 -16.23 -5.03
C TYR A 103 -13.67 -17.68 -5.32
N LYS A 104 -14.21 -18.66 -4.59
CA LYS A 104 -14.01 -20.09 -4.87
C LYS A 104 -14.50 -20.47 -6.27
N PHE A 105 -15.66 -19.95 -6.69
CA PHE A 105 -16.20 -20.17 -8.03
C PHE A 105 -15.30 -19.60 -9.12
N GLN A 106 -14.86 -18.35 -8.99
CA GLN A 106 -13.94 -17.71 -9.94
C GLN A 106 -12.61 -18.47 -10.04
N SER A 107 -12.04 -18.90 -8.91
CA SER A 107 -10.82 -19.71 -8.88
C SER A 107 -11.02 -21.09 -9.51
N GLN A 108 -12.20 -21.68 -9.38
CA GLN A 108 -12.55 -22.94 -10.06
C GLN A 108 -12.77 -22.76 -11.58
N GLN A 109 -13.30 -21.62 -12.04
CA GLN A 109 -13.42 -21.32 -13.47
C GLN A 109 -12.07 -21.15 -14.18
N ARG A 110 -11.03 -20.69 -13.46
CA ARG A 110 -9.67 -20.57 -13.98
C ARG A 110 -8.98 -21.93 -14.21
N ARG A 111 -9.52 -23.01 -13.66
CA ARG A 111 -9.02 -24.37 -13.91
C ARG A 111 -9.54 -24.88 -15.26
N THR A 112 -8.67 -25.48 -16.05
CA THR A 112 -9.03 -26.19 -17.29
C THR A 112 -9.85 -27.43 -16.96
N MET A 113 -11.17 -27.27 -16.83
CA MET A 113 -12.11 -28.37 -16.60
C MET A 113 -12.66 -28.92 -17.91
N THR A 114 -12.80 -30.25 -17.99
CA THR A 114 -13.53 -30.92 -19.07
C THR A 114 -15.03 -30.56 -19.03
N LYS A 115 -15.73 -30.70 -20.17
CA LYS A 115 -17.18 -30.40 -20.26
C LYS A 115 -18.02 -31.15 -19.22
N LYS A 116 -17.64 -32.39 -18.89
CA LYS A 116 -18.32 -33.23 -17.88
C LYS A 116 -18.12 -32.68 -16.47
N GLN A 117 -16.89 -32.32 -16.10
CA GLN A 117 -16.58 -31.75 -14.79
C GLN A 117 -17.25 -30.39 -14.57
N LYS A 118 -17.30 -29.53 -15.60
CA LYS A 118 -18.05 -28.27 -15.53
C LYS A 118 -19.52 -28.53 -15.22
N ARG A 119 -20.15 -29.49 -15.90
CA ARG A 119 -21.56 -29.85 -15.68
C ARG A 119 -21.80 -30.35 -14.26
N GLU A 120 -20.96 -31.25 -13.75
CA GLU A 120 -21.07 -31.80 -12.38
C GLU A 120 -20.89 -30.71 -11.31
N TYR A 121 -19.94 -29.81 -11.52
CA TYR A 121 -19.68 -28.67 -10.64
C TYR A 121 -20.87 -27.70 -10.57
N TYR A 122 -21.39 -27.23 -11.71
CA TYR A 122 -22.55 -26.34 -11.72
C TYR A 122 -23.78 -27.00 -11.10
N MET A 123 -23.99 -28.30 -11.33
CA MET A 123 -25.08 -29.04 -10.69
C MET A 123 -24.92 -29.14 -9.17
N ALA A 124 -23.70 -29.27 -8.65
CA ALA A 124 -23.44 -29.27 -7.22
C ALA A 124 -23.70 -27.89 -6.59
N VAL A 125 -23.24 -26.81 -7.23
CA VAL A 125 -23.45 -25.42 -6.79
C VAL A 125 -24.95 -25.06 -6.79
N ILE A 126 -25.67 -25.46 -7.83
CA ILE A 126 -27.13 -25.27 -7.94
C ILE A 126 -27.86 -25.99 -6.80
N LYS A 127 -27.47 -27.24 -6.51
CA LYS A 127 -28.07 -28.03 -5.41
C LYS A 127 -27.75 -27.46 -4.03
N SER A 128 -26.56 -26.90 -3.81
CA SER A 128 -26.12 -26.47 -2.49
C SER A 128 -26.59 -25.07 -2.09
N ASN A 129 -26.72 -24.13 -3.05
CA ASN A 129 -26.83 -22.70 -2.71
C ASN A 129 -28.23 -22.09 -2.88
N LEU A 130 -29.12 -22.71 -3.65
CA LEU A 130 -30.33 -22.02 -4.12
C LEU A 130 -31.64 -22.65 -3.64
N GLY A 131 -31.60 -23.86 -3.07
CA GLY A 131 -32.83 -24.61 -2.74
C GLY A 131 -33.64 -25.03 -3.97
N TRP A 132 -33.08 -24.84 -5.18
CA TRP A 132 -33.73 -25.20 -6.43
C TRP A 132 -33.60 -26.69 -6.67
N ARG A 133 -34.69 -27.30 -7.15
CA ARG A 133 -34.77 -28.71 -7.46
C ARG A 133 -34.45 -28.91 -8.93
N PHE A 134 -34.02 -30.11 -9.28
CA PHE A 134 -33.76 -30.49 -10.68
C PHE A 134 -34.94 -30.19 -11.62
N LYS A 135 -36.17 -30.27 -11.10
CA LYS A 135 -37.41 -29.99 -11.82
C LYS A 135 -37.49 -28.53 -12.32
N ASP A 136 -36.90 -27.60 -11.57
CA ASP A 136 -36.98 -26.17 -11.83
C ASP A 136 -36.13 -25.75 -13.04
N PHE A 137 -35.26 -26.65 -13.52
CA PHE A 137 -34.42 -26.44 -14.71
C PHE A 137 -34.81 -27.36 -15.88
N LYS A 138 -35.87 -28.17 -15.72
CA LYS A 138 -36.28 -29.14 -16.73
C LYS A 138 -36.78 -28.41 -17.98
N GLY A 139 -36.13 -28.64 -19.12
CA GLY A 139 -36.47 -27.99 -20.40
C GLY A 139 -35.72 -26.68 -20.68
N MET A 140 -34.90 -26.18 -19.73
CA MET A 140 -34.01 -25.06 -19.99
C MET A 140 -32.68 -25.50 -20.59
N THR A 141 -32.13 -24.68 -21.46
CA THR A 141 -30.77 -24.79 -21.98
C THR A 141 -29.75 -24.31 -20.95
N PHE A 142 -28.50 -24.77 -21.06
CA PHE A 142 -27.43 -24.39 -20.15
C PHE A 142 -27.21 -22.86 -20.07
N LYS A 143 -27.35 -22.16 -21.21
CA LYS A 143 -27.22 -20.69 -21.27
C LYS A 143 -28.32 -19.97 -20.49
N GLU A 144 -29.56 -20.48 -20.54
CA GLU A 144 -30.69 -19.90 -19.79
C GLU A 144 -30.52 -20.10 -18.28
N ILE A 145 -30.03 -21.27 -17.88
CA ILE A 145 -29.69 -21.56 -16.49
C ILE A 145 -28.59 -20.61 -16.01
N GLU A 146 -27.51 -20.46 -16.78
CA GLU A 146 -26.40 -19.55 -16.47
C GLU A 146 -26.86 -18.09 -16.34
N ALA A 147 -27.69 -17.61 -17.26
CA ALA A 147 -28.24 -16.25 -17.22
C ALA A 147 -29.14 -16.01 -15.99
N ASN A 148 -29.97 -16.99 -15.62
CA ASN A 148 -30.83 -16.90 -14.44
C ASN A 148 -30.01 -16.88 -13.13
N LEU A 149 -28.93 -17.66 -13.07
CA LEU A 149 -27.99 -17.64 -11.94
C LEU A 149 -27.30 -16.29 -11.80
N LEU A 150 -26.82 -15.72 -12.92
CA LEU A 150 -26.22 -14.38 -12.95
C LEU A 150 -27.22 -13.31 -12.49
N LYS A 151 -28.45 -13.34 -12.99
CA LYS A 151 -29.51 -12.40 -12.59
C LYS A 151 -29.84 -12.49 -11.10
N PHE A 152 -30.00 -13.72 -10.58
CA PHE A 152 -30.31 -13.93 -9.16
C PHE A 152 -29.15 -13.50 -8.26
N GLY A 153 -27.92 -13.88 -8.60
CA GLY A 153 -26.72 -13.48 -7.87
C GLY A 153 -26.57 -11.96 -7.81
N ASN A 154 -26.72 -11.29 -8.96
CA ASN A 154 -26.66 -9.83 -9.03
C ASN A 154 -27.79 -9.15 -8.24
N SER A 155 -28.99 -9.72 -8.22
CA SER A 155 -30.13 -9.20 -7.45
C SER A 155 -29.91 -9.31 -5.94
N GLN A 156 -29.40 -10.44 -5.46
CA GLN A 156 -29.07 -10.64 -4.04
C GLN A 156 -27.91 -9.74 -3.62
N PHE A 157 -26.89 -9.62 -4.46
CA PHE A 157 -25.75 -8.73 -4.22
C PHE A 157 -26.19 -7.26 -4.16
N ALA A 158 -27.03 -6.80 -5.10
CA ALA A 158 -27.52 -5.44 -5.13
C ALA A 158 -28.36 -5.08 -3.90
N LYS A 159 -29.14 -6.02 -3.36
CA LYS A 159 -29.93 -5.80 -2.13
C LYS A 159 -29.03 -5.60 -0.91
N VAL A 160 -28.04 -6.49 -0.74
CA VAL A 160 -27.07 -6.38 0.36
C VAL A 160 -26.19 -5.14 0.19
N TRP A 161 -25.76 -4.84 -1.02
CA TRP A 161 -24.96 -3.65 -1.32
C TRP A 161 -25.71 -2.35 -1.03
N LYS A 162 -27.01 -2.26 -1.38
CA LYS A 162 -27.85 -1.12 -1.01
C LYS A 162 -27.95 -0.95 0.51
N GLN A 163 -28.16 -2.03 1.26
CA GLN A 163 -28.18 -1.96 2.72
C GLN A 163 -26.84 -1.43 3.23
N VAL A 164 -25.71 -2.00 2.78
CA VAL A 164 -24.37 -1.53 3.15
C VAL A 164 -24.16 -0.04 2.79
N GLU A 165 -24.59 0.41 1.61
CA GLU A 165 -24.48 1.79 1.14
C GLU A 165 -25.36 2.79 1.93
N ASP A 166 -26.47 2.31 2.49
CA ASP A 166 -27.34 3.06 3.40
C ASP A 166 -26.77 3.13 4.82
N PHE A 167 -25.89 2.19 5.21
CA PHE A 167 -25.20 2.15 6.50
C PHE A 167 -23.81 2.83 6.48
N ILE A 168 -23.20 3.08 5.32
CA ILE A 168 -21.98 3.90 5.22
C ILE A 168 -22.35 5.33 5.62
N PRO A 169 -21.76 5.90 6.69
CA PRO A 169 -22.14 7.21 7.16
C PRO A 169 -21.93 8.26 6.07
N MET A 170 -22.81 9.25 6.05
CA MET A 170 -22.81 10.36 5.08
C MET A 170 -21.44 11.07 5.00
N GLY A 171 -20.68 11.11 6.10
CA GLY A 171 -19.31 11.66 6.17
C GLY A 171 -18.29 10.95 5.27
N LEU A 172 -18.44 9.63 5.04
CA LEU A 172 -17.59 8.86 4.13
C LEU A 172 -17.90 9.19 2.66
N LYS A 173 -19.16 9.44 2.30
CA LYS A 173 -19.54 9.93 0.97
C LYS A 173 -19.02 11.33 0.72
N GLU A 174 -19.12 12.21 1.72
CA GLU A 174 -18.66 13.60 1.64
C GLU A 174 -17.12 13.70 1.54
N GLU A 175 -16.38 12.87 2.28
CA GLU A 175 -14.93 12.82 2.13
C GLU A 175 -14.48 12.15 0.84
N THR A 176 -15.13 11.08 0.38
CA THR A 176 -14.80 10.46 -0.92
C THR A 176 -14.95 11.49 -2.05
N GLU A 177 -16.00 12.31 -2.01
CA GLU A 177 -16.19 13.43 -2.93
C GLU A 177 -15.14 14.54 -2.73
N ARG A 178 -14.74 14.84 -1.49
CA ARG A 178 -13.66 15.80 -1.18
C ARG A 178 -12.30 15.32 -1.69
N LEU A 179 -11.99 14.03 -1.58
CA LEU A 179 -10.76 13.39 -2.08
C LEU A 179 -10.74 13.36 -3.61
N LYS A 180 -11.88 13.09 -4.26
CA LYS A 180 -12.04 13.22 -5.72
C LYS A 180 -11.79 14.65 -6.21
N ARG A 181 -12.33 15.67 -5.50
CA ARG A 181 -12.05 17.10 -5.81
C ARG A 181 -10.59 17.48 -5.62
N LYS A 182 -9.85 16.78 -4.74
CA LYS A 182 -8.40 16.92 -4.55
C LYS A 182 -7.57 16.06 -5.52
N GLY A 183 -8.19 15.30 -6.43
CA GLY A 183 -7.51 14.46 -7.41
C GLY A 183 -6.93 13.14 -6.87
N LEU A 184 -7.22 12.76 -5.62
CA LEU A 184 -6.76 11.52 -5.01
C LEU A 184 -7.72 10.38 -5.37
N ASN A 185 -7.25 9.44 -6.18
CA ASN A 185 -8.04 8.29 -6.64
C ASN A 185 -7.63 7.04 -5.84
N LEU A 186 -8.42 6.69 -4.82
CA LEU A 186 -8.18 5.58 -3.89
C LEU A 186 -8.04 4.22 -4.59
N ASP A 187 -8.72 4.01 -5.72
CA ASP A 187 -8.71 2.75 -6.47
C ASP A 187 -7.34 2.48 -7.13
N LYS A 188 -6.59 3.54 -7.50
CA LYS A 188 -5.26 3.39 -8.11
C LYS A 188 -4.17 3.08 -7.09
N GLU A 189 -4.34 3.50 -5.84
CA GLU A 189 -3.33 3.32 -4.78
C GLU A 189 -3.30 1.88 -4.25
N GLN A 190 -4.48 1.23 -4.15
CA GLN A 190 -4.60 -0.18 -3.75
C GLN A 190 -3.98 -1.12 -4.81
N VAL A 191 -4.18 -0.82 -6.09
CA VAL A 191 -3.59 -1.58 -7.21
C VAL A 191 -2.07 -1.47 -7.25
N LYS A 192 -1.50 -0.33 -6.84
CA LYS A 192 -0.03 -0.16 -6.74
C LYS A 192 0.57 -0.90 -5.55
N LYS A 193 -0.09 -0.88 -4.38
CA LYS A 193 0.40 -1.59 -3.18
C LYS A 193 0.27 -3.12 -3.27
N GLN A 194 -0.68 -3.65 -4.04
CA GLN A 194 -0.74 -5.09 -4.32
C GLN A 194 0.39 -5.55 -5.26
N LYS A 195 0.77 -4.74 -6.27
CA LYS A 195 1.85 -5.11 -7.20
C LYS A 195 3.24 -5.12 -6.57
N SER A 196 3.50 -4.30 -5.54
CA SER A 196 4.82 -4.27 -4.86
C SER A 196 5.01 -5.33 -3.78
N SER A 197 3.97 -6.11 -3.46
CA SER A 197 4.01 -7.20 -2.47
C SER A 197 4.36 -8.57 -3.09
N GLU A 198 4.24 -8.69 -4.43
CA GLU A 198 4.45 -9.95 -5.16
C GLU A 198 5.86 -10.08 -5.75
N GLU A 199 6.70 -9.05 -5.66
CA GLU A 199 8.07 -9.05 -6.17
C GLU A 199 9.06 -8.94 -5.00
N ALA A 200 9.28 -10.06 -4.31
CA ALA A 200 10.46 -10.24 -3.46
C ALA A 200 11.66 -10.62 -4.34
N PRO A 201 12.87 -10.12 -4.09
CA PRO A 201 14.03 -10.46 -4.90
C PRO A 201 14.44 -11.90 -4.60
N GLU A 202 14.47 -12.75 -5.62
CA GLU A 202 15.07 -14.08 -5.54
C GLU A 202 16.56 -13.91 -5.17
N ILE A 203 16.91 -14.40 -3.99
CA ILE A 203 18.28 -14.47 -3.52
C ILE A 203 18.86 -15.75 -4.14
N GLU A 204 19.66 -15.62 -5.20
CA GLU A 204 20.46 -16.73 -5.72
C GLU A 204 21.46 -17.19 -4.63
N THR A 205 21.43 -18.49 -4.34
CA THR A 205 22.47 -19.21 -3.58
C THR A 205 22.93 -20.41 -4.36
#